data_AF-A0A7X7Y988-F1
#
_entry.id   AF-A0A7X7Y988-F1
#
_cell.length_a   1.000
_cell.length_b   1.000
_cell.length_c   1.000
_cell.angle_alpha   90.00
_cell.angle_beta   90.00
_cell.angle_gamma   90.00
#
_symmetry.space_group_name_H-M   'P 1'
#
loop_
_entity.id
_entity.type
_entity.pdbx_description
1 polymer ?
#
loop_
_entity_poly.entity_id
_entity_poly.type
_entity_poly.pdbx_seq_one_letter_code
_entity_poly.pdbx_strand_id
1 'polypeptide(L)' 'MDPLSCPRCGYEMKIISPIHEPDVIGRILRHLGLWKQPPDPHEGKIKAPADGPVVMEDFDDGWPGYEEPVWVYH' A
#
# COMPACT_ATOMS: atom_id res chain seq x y z
N MET A 1 4.48 6.73 20.01
CA MET A 1 5.64 7.64 20.15
C MET A 1 5.59 8.64 19.02
N ASP A 2 5.88 9.91 19.32
CA ASP A 2 5.97 10.96 18.29
C ASP A 2 7.32 10.84 17.55
N PRO A 3 7.33 10.63 16.22
CA PRO A 3 8.56 10.57 15.43
C PRO A 3 9.37 11.87 15.43
N LEU A 4 8.75 13.01 15.76
CA LEU A 4 9.42 14.32 15.82
C LEU A 4 9.86 14.69 17.25
N SER A 5 9.80 13.79 18.21
CA SER A 5 10.43 13.98 19.52
C SER A 5 11.80 13.30 19.57
N CYS A 6 12.85 14.05 19.93
CA CYS A 6 14.19 13.48 20.05
C CYS A 6 14.24 12.45 21.19
N PRO A 7 14.58 11.18 20.93
CA PRO A 7 14.58 10.13 21.96
C PRO A 7 15.66 10.31 23.04
N ARG A 8 16.62 11.23 22.83
CA ARG A 8 17.72 11.50 23.78
C ARG A 8 17.43 12.65 24.74
N CYS A 9 16.79 13.71 24.26
CA CYS A 9 16.59 14.94 25.04
C CYS A 9 15.14 15.46 25.05
N GLY A 10 14.22 14.85 24.30
CA GLY A 10 12.79 15.20 24.27
C GLY A 10 12.43 16.45 23.47
N TYR A 11 13.40 17.20 22.94
CA TYR A 11 13.15 18.37 22.09
C TYR A 11 12.46 18.01 20.77
N GLU A 12 11.68 18.96 20.25
CA GLU A 12 11.00 18.87 18.97
C GLU A 12 11.99 18.93 17.79
N MET A 13 11.85 17.98 16.87
CA MET A 13 12.58 17.87 15.61
C MET A 13 11.72 18.37 14.45
N LYS A 14 12.37 18.81 13.36
CA LYS A 14 11.68 19.31 12.17
C LYS A 14 12.18 18.60 10.92
N ILE A 15 11.27 18.37 9.98
CA ILE A 15 11.62 17.88 8.64
C ILE A 15 12.15 19.06 7.84
N ILE A 16 13.38 18.95 7.34
CA ILE A 16 14.02 20.02 6.56
C ILE A 16 13.76 19.82 5.07
N SER A 17 13.91 18.58 4.57
CA SER A 17 13.65 18.24 3.16
C SER A 17 13.49 16.73 3.00
N PRO A 18 12.63 16.26 2.09
CA PRO A 18 12.69 14.89 1.59
C PRO A 18 13.96 14.66 0.74
N ILE A 19 14.35 13.39 0.61
CA ILE A 19 15.42 12.92 -0.29
C ILE A 19 14.74 12.20 -1.45
N HIS A 20 15.17 12.46 -2.70
CA HIS A 20 14.51 11.89 -3.88
C HIS A 20 15.35 10.84 -4.59
N GLU A 21 16.66 10.82 -4.37
CA GLU A 21 17.60 9.93 -5.05
C GLU A 21 17.56 8.53 -4.42
N PRO A 22 17.04 7.50 -5.11
CA PRO A 22 16.87 6.17 -4.52
C PRO A 22 18.18 5.53 -4.07
N ASP A 23 19.27 5.79 -4.80
CA ASP A 23 20.60 5.28 -4.46
C ASP A 23 21.14 5.90 -3.17
N VAL A 24 20.85 7.19 -2.93
CA VAL A 24 21.24 7.88 -1.69
C VAL A 24 20.44 7.33 -0.52
N ILE A 25 19.12 7.17 -0.68
CA ILE A 25 18.24 6.54 0.32
C ILE A 25 18.76 5.14 0.66
N GLY A 26 19.06 4.32 -0.35
CA GLY A 26 19.57 2.97 -0.16
C GLY A 26 20.91 2.92 0.59
N ARG A 27 21.84 3.84 0.29
CA ARG A 27 23.12 3.95 1.01
C ARG A 27 22.93 4.32 2.48
N ILE A 28 22.07 5.29 2.79
CA ILE A 28 21.76 5.70 4.17
C ILE A 28 21.14 4.53 4.94
N LEU A 29 20.11 3.89 4.39
CA LEU A 29 19.42 2.80 5.07
C LEU A 29 20.34 1.59 5.32
N ARG A 30 21.24 1.25 4.38
CA ARG A 30 22.24 0.20 4.60
C ARG A 30 23.24 0.56 5.68
N HIS A 31 23.72 1.81 5.70
CA HIS A 31 24.65 2.28 6.73
C HIS A 31 24.04 2.23 8.14
N LEU A 32 22.74 2.54 8.25
CA LEU A 32 22.00 2.48 9.52
C LEU A 32 21.51 1.06 9.89
N GLY A 33 21.70 0.07 9.02
CA GLY A 33 21.14 -1.28 9.22
C GLY A 33 19.62 -1.35 9.12
N LEU A 34 18.97 -0.34 8.51
CA LEU A 34 17.52 -0.23 8.36
C LEU A 34 16.99 -0.73 7.02
N TRP A 35 17.87 -1.21 6.13
CA TRP A 35 17.47 -1.81 4.86
C TRP A 35 16.72 -3.12 5.10
N LYS A 36 15.38 -3.08 4.94
CA LYS A 36 14.51 -4.26 5.06
C LYS A 36 14.19 -4.79 3.66
N GLN A 37 14.22 -6.10 3.49
CA GLN A 37 13.62 -6.71 2.31
C GLN A 37 12.11 -6.41 2.34
N PRO A 38 11.51 -6.03 1.21
CA PRO A 38 10.06 -5.98 1.13
C PRO A 38 9.52 -7.37 1.51
N PRO A 39 8.41 -7.44 2.26
CA PRO A 39 7.78 -8.72 2.57
C PRO A 39 7.47 -9.45 1.26
N ASP A 40 7.61 -10.77 1.26
CA ASP A 40 7.32 -11.56 0.08
C ASP A 40 5.84 -11.31 -0.33
N PRO A 41 5.54 -10.99 -1.60
CA PRO A 41 4.17 -10.72 -2.02
C PRO A 41 3.18 -11.89 -1.82
N HIS A 42 3.66 -13.08 -1.47
CA HIS A 42 2.87 -14.25 -1.13
C HIS A 42 2.79 -14.51 0.38
N GLU A 43 3.55 -13.80 1.20
CA GLU A 43 3.49 -13.87 2.66
C GLU A 43 2.23 -13.14 3.14
N GLY A 44 1.14 -13.89 3.33
CA GLY A 44 -0.15 -13.38 3.80
C GLY A 44 -1.31 -13.49 2.81
N LYS A 45 -1.08 -13.98 1.58
CA LYS A 45 -2.20 -14.41 0.74
C LYS A 45 -2.82 -15.66 1.38
N ILE A 46 -4.03 -15.50 1.91
CA ILE A 46 -4.87 -16.64 2.29
C ILE A 46 -4.88 -17.56 1.07
N LYS A 47 -4.39 -18.79 1.25
CA LYS A 47 -4.42 -19.78 0.17
C LYS A 47 -5.87 -19.85 -0.31
N ALA A 48 -6.08 -19.71 -1.61
CA ALA A 48 -7.40 -19.98 -2.18
C ALA A 48 -7.88 -21.33 -1.61
N PRO A 49 -9.16 -21.44 -1.20
CA PRO A 49 -9.70 -22.70 -0.73
C PRO A 49 -9.34 -23.82 -1.70
N ALA A 50 -8.89 -24.97 -1.20
CA ALA A 50 -8.51 -26.10 -2.04
C ALA A 50 -9.70 -26.52 -2.90
N ASP A 51 -9.61 -26.26 -4.21
CA ASP A 51 -10.49 -26.74 -5.29
C ASP A 51 -12.01 -26.75 -4.98
N GLY A 52 -12.49 -25.77 -4.23
CA GLY A 52 -13.92 -25.54 -4.06
C GLY A 52 -14.49 -24.77 -5.25
N PRO A 53 -15.78 -24.95 -5.60
CA PRO A 53 -16.41 -24.11 -6.61
C PRO A 53 -16.34 -22.64 -6.16
N VAL A 54 -15.68 -21.80 -6.97
CA VAL A 54 -15.73 -20.35 -6.81
C VAL A 54 -17.13 -19.89 -7.20
N VAL A 55 -17.97 -19.61 -6.19
CA VAL A 55 -19.27 -18.98 -6.42
C VAL A 55 -19.01 -17.50 -6.60
N MET A 56 -19.01 -17.03 -7.85
CA MET A 56 -19.10 -15.61 -8.15
C MET A 56 -20.56 -15.23 -7.98
N GLU A 57 -20.90 -14.63 -6.85
CA GLU A 57 -22.21 -13.97 -6.71
C GLU A 57 -22.16 -12.69 -7.56
N ASP A 58 -23.18 -12.51 -8.40
CA ASP A 58 -23.40 -11.22 -9.05
C ASP A 58 -23.64 -10.21 -7.93
N PHE A 59 -22.68 -9.31 -7.71
CA PHE A 59 -22.89 -8.17 -6.83
C PHE A 59 -23.95 -7.28 -7.51
N ASP A 60 -25.22 -7.54 -7.21
CA ASP A 60 -26.27 -6.56 -7.38
C ASP A 60 -26.00 -5.49 -6.32
N ASP A 61 -25.11 -4.55 -6.67
CA ASP A 61 -24.67 -3.49 -5.78
C ASP A 61 -25.82 -2.51 -5.48
N GLY A 62 -26.98 -2.64 -6.12
CA GLY A 62 -28.15 -1.83 -5.84
C GLY A 62 -27.88 -0.33 -6.03
N TRP A 63 -26.88 0.02 -6.85
CA TRP A 63 -26.53 1.40 -7.16
C TRP A 63 -27.54 1.95 -8.18
N PRO A 64 -28.43 2.89 -7.78
CA PRO A 64 -29.36 3.49 -8.73
C PRO A 64 -28.56 4.52 -9.54
N GLY A 65 -28.07 4.13 -10.71
CA GLY A 65 -27.30 5.08 -11.53
C GLY A 65 -26.72 4.60 -12.86
N TYR A 66 -26.83 3.31 -13.22
CA TYR A 66 -26.34 2.86 -14.53
C TYR A 66 -27.50 2.42 -15.44
N GLU A 67 -28.29 3.40 -15.89
CA GLU A 67 -29.00 3.23 -17.17
C GLU A 67 -27.98 3.50 -18.28
N GLU A 68 -27.45 2.45 -18.92
CA GLU A 68 -26.66 2.63 -20.13
C GLU A 68 -27.54 3.23 -21.23
N PRO A 69 -27.16 4.36 -21.86
CA PRO A 69 -27.84 4.82 -23.05
C PRO A 69 -27.61 3.79 -24.17
N VAL A 70 -28.70 3.18 -24.63
CA VAL A 70 -28.69 2.28 -25.79
C VAL A 70 -28.40 3.12 -27.03
N TRP A 71 -27.15 3.13 -27.48
CA TRP A 71 -26.80 3.75 -28.76
C TRP A 71 -27.40 2.91 -29.89
N VAL A 72 -28.55 3.34 -30.39
CA VAL A 72 -29.13 2.79 -31.63
C VAL A 72 -28.38 3.43 -32.79
N TYR A 73 -27.49 2.68 -33.43
CA TYR A 73 -26.89 3.09 -34.70
C TYR A 73 -27.98 3.04 -35.78
N HIS A 74 -28.21 4.19 -36.41
CA HIS A 74 -29.19 4.40 -37.47
C HIS A 74 -28.67 3.92 -38.83
#